data_AF-A0A9X0L405-F1
#
_entry.id   AF-A0A9X0L405-F1
#
_cell.length_a   1.000
_cell.length_b   1.000
_cell.length_c   1.000
_cell.angle_alpha   90.00
_cell.angle_beta   90.00
_cell.angle_gamma   90.00
#
_symmetry.space_group_name_H-M   'P 1'
#
loop_
_entity.id
_entity.type
_entity.pdbx_description
1 polymer ?
#
loop_
_entity_poly.entity_id
_entity_poly.type
_entity_poly.pdbx_seq_one_letter_code
_entity_poly.pdbx_strand_id
1 'polypeptide(L)' 'MTLLTLCTSACSRRSSSGGLTIFGAVILILDILALIDILRQPWSLGKKILWVAIIWFLPLLGLILYYLVAGRGKS' A
#
# COMPACT_ATOMS: atom_id res chain seq x y z
N MET A 1 -13.33 -28.52 -34.70
CA MET A 1 -12.61 -29.31 -33.67
C MET A 1 -11.25 -28.72 -33.26
N THR A 2 -10.90 -27.48 -33.63
CA THR A 2 -9.65 -26.81 -33.19
C THR A 2 -9.87 -25.63 -32.24
N LEU A 3 -11.13 -25.19 -32.03
CA LEU A 3 -11.46 -24.09 -31.14
C LEU A 3 -11.52 -24.50 -29.65
N LEU A 4 -11.89 -25.76 -29.37
CA LEU A 4 -12.01 -26.27 -28.00
C LEU A 4 -10.65 -26.39 -27.30
N THR A 5 -9.59 -26.63 -28.07
CA THR A 5 -8.21 -26.78 -27.56
C THR A 5 -7.59 -25.47 -27.09
N LEU A 6 -8.00 -24.32 -27.65
CA LEU A 6 -7.54 -23.00 -27.18
C LEU A 6 -8.16 -22.63 -25.82
N CYS A 7 -9.38 -23.11 -25.52
CA CYS A 7 -9.99 -22.91 -24.22
C CYS A 7 -9.30 -23.75 -23.13
N THR A 8 -8.78 -24.94 -23.43
CA THR A 8 -8.00 -25.74 -22.47
C THR A 8 -6.62 -25.15 -22.17
N SER A 9 -6.08 -24.27 -23.04
CA SER A 9 -4.83 -23.54 -22.77
C SER A 9 -5.00 -22.42 -21.73
N ALA A 10 -6.24 -21.96 -21.48
CA ALA A 10 -6.52 -20.94 -20.48
C ALA A 10 -6.52 -21.49 -19.04
N CYS A 11 -6.64 -22.81 -18.85
CA CYS A 11 -6.80 -23.42 -17.53
C CYS A 11 -5.50 -23.94 -16.87
N SER A 12 -4.35 -23.90 -17.54
CA SER A 12 -3.16 -24.64 -17.06
C SER A 12 -1.92 -23.80 -16.72
N ARG A 13 -2.02 -22.47 -16.61
CA ARG A 13 -0.87 -21.67 -16.16
C ARG A 13 -1.21 -20.45 -15.29
N ARG A 14 -2.24 -20.52 -14.45
CA ARG A 14 -2.29 -19.69 -13.24
C ARG A 14 -1.50 -20.41 -12.14
N SER A 15 -0.19 -20.48 -12.36
CA SER A 15 0.76 -21.03 -11.39
C SER A 15 0.68 -20.20 -10.12
N SER A 16 0.31 -20.88 -9.04
CA SER A 16 0.31 -20.44 -7.66
C SER A 16 1.55 -19.62 -7.28
N SER A 17 1.33 -18.34 -6.97
CA SER A 17 2.19 -17.56 -6.07
C SER A 17 1.35 -16.42 -5.43
N GLY A 18 0.36 -16.79 -4.61
CA GLY A 18 -0.53 -15.83 -3.93
C GLY A 18 0.14 -14.92 -2.89
N GLY A 19 1.44 -15.10 -2.61
CA GLY A 19 2.16 -14.34 -1.57
C GLY A 19 2.41 -12.87 -1.93
N LEU A 20 2.76 -12.55 -3.18
CA LEU A 20 3.04 -11.15 -3.57
C LEU A 20 1.78 -10.28 -3.62
N THR A 21 0.63 -10.85 -3.99
CA THR A 21 -0.64 -10.10 -4.08
C THR A 21 -1.15 -9.66 -2.70
N ILE A 22 -0.94 -10.50 -1.69
CA ILE A 22 -1.38 -10.19 -0.32
C ILE A 22 -0.51 -9.09 0.28
N PHE A 23 0.81 -9.15 0.06
CA PHE A 23 1.74 -8.13 0.53
C PHE A 23 1.46 -6.76 -0.11
N GLY A 24 1.23 -6.72 -1.43
CA GLY A 24 0.83 -5.49 -2.13
C GLY A 24 -0.51 -4.92 -1.65
N ALA A 25 -1.50 -5.79 -1.40
CA ALA A 25 -2.81 -5.38 -0.87
C ALA A 25 -2.70 -4.78 0.54
N VAL A 26 -1.88 -5.37 1.41
CA VAL A 26 -1.64 -4.86 2.76
C VAL A 26 -1.02 -3.47 2.74
N ILE A 27 -0.01 -3.24 1.88
CA ILE A 27 0.63 -1.91 1.73
C ILE A 27 -0.39 -0.87 1.26
N LEU A 28 -1.22 -1.20 0.26
CA LEU A 28 -2.27 -0.30 -0.24
C LEU A 28 -3.27 0.09 0.86
N ILE A 29 -3.68 -0.86 1.70
CA ILE A 29 -4.59 -0.58 2.82
C ILE A 29 -3.92 0.33 3.85
N LEU A 30 -2.66 0.03 4.20
CA LEU A 30 -1.89 0.82 5.16
C LEU A 30 -1.65 2.26 4.68
N ASP A 31 -1.44 2.45 3.39
CA ASP A 31 -1.27 3.77 2.76
C ASP A 31 -2.51 4.66 2.98
N ILE A 32 -3.70 4.10 2.73
CA ILE A 32 -4.99 4.78 2.96
C ILE A 32 -5.18 5.10 4.44
N LEU A 33 -4.86 4.16 5.33
CA LEU A 33 -4.99 4.37 6.78
C LEU A 33 -4.09 5.51 7.27
N ALA A 34 -2.84 5.55 6.81
CA ALA A 34 -1.90 6.62 7.16
C ALA A 34 -2.38 7.99 6.66
N LEU A 35 -2.97 8.05 5.45
CA LEU A 35 -3.55 9.27 4.92
C LEU A 35 -4.73 9.77 5.77
N ILE A 36 -5.64 8.89 6.16
CA ILE A 36 -6.76 9.21 7.06
C ILE A 36 -6.22 9.74 8.40
N ASP A 37 -5.19 9.10 8.95
CA ASP A 37 -4.61 9.50 10.23
C ASP A 37 -3.95 10.89 10.16
N ILE A 38 -3.21 11.20 9.09
CA ILE A 38 -2.67 12.56 8.82
C ILE A 38 -3.78 13.62 8.75
N LEU A 39 -4.90 13.30 8.10
CA LEU A 39 -6.04 14.20 8.02
C LEU A 39 -6.68 14.45 9.39
N ARG A 40 -6.78 13.40 10.22
CA ARG A 40 -7.35 13.47 11.59
C ARG A 40 -6.48 14.23 12.58
N GLN A 41 -5.16 14.29 12.39
CA GLN A 41 -4.28 15.00 13.31
C GLN A 41 -4.46 16.53 13.20
N PRO A 42 -4.52 17.28 14.33
CA PRO A 42 -4.60 18.75 14.35
C PRO A 42 -3.22 19.40 14.11
N TRP A 43 -2.43 18.86 13.18
CA TRP A 43 -1.12 19.40 12.83
C TRP A 43 -1.22 20.58 11.86
N SER A 44 -0.24 21.48 11.90
CA SER A 44 -0.11 22.55 10.91
C SER A 44 0.02 21.99 9.49
N LEU A 45 -0.45 22.77 8.51
CA LEU A 45 -0.47 22.37 7.08
C LEU A 45 0.89 21.88 6.58
N GLY A 46 1.99 22.53 7.00
CA GLY A 46 3.34 22.13 6.61
C GLY A 46 3.71 20.71 7.03
N LYS A 47 3.33 20.27 8.24
CA LYS A 47 3.58 18.90 8.69
C LYS A 47 2.74 17.88 7.92
N LYS A 48 1.48 18.22 7.59
CA LYS A 48 0.63 17.34 6.77
C LYS A 48 1.21 17.13 5.38
N ILE A 49 1.64 18.21 4.73
CA ILE A 49 2.24 18.16 3.39
C ILE A 49 3.55 17.35 3.40
N LEU A 50 4.40 17.54 4.41
CA LEU A 50 5.64 16.76 4.56
C LEU A 50 5.35 15.25 4.65
N TRP A 51 4.39 14.84 5.47
CA TRP A 51 4.03 13.44 5.64
C TRP A 51 3.40 12.83 4.39
N VAL A 52 2.53 13.57 3.70
CA VAL A 52 1.94 13.12 2.43
C VAL A 52 3.03 12.94 1.36
N ALA A 53 3.99 13.87 1.25
CA ALA A 53 5.10 13.77 0.29
C ALA A 53 6.00 12.54 0.55
N ILE A 54 6.26 12.22 1.82
CA ILE A 54 7.05 11.05 2.22
C ILE A 54 6.35 9.74 1.85
N ILE A 55 5.05 9.62 2.15
CA ILE A 55 4.24 8.43 1.82
C ILE A 55 4.12 8.26 0.30
N TRP A 56 3.92 9.36 -0.44
CA TRP A 56 3.77 9.35 -1.90
C TRP A 56 5.03 8.85 -2.63
N PHE A 57 6.22 9.28 -2.20
CA PHE A 57 7.47 8.87 -2.86
C PHE A 57 7.89 7.43 -2.50
N LEU A 58 7.54 6.94 -1.31
CA LEU A 58 7.90 5.60 -0.86
C LEU A 58 6.74 4.99 -0.03
N PRO A 59 5.77 4.28 -0.64
CA PRO A 59 4.65 3.71 0.09
C PRO A 59 5.08 2.67 1.15
N LEU A 60 6.22 2.00 0.93
CA LEU A 60 6.81 1.08 1.89
C LEU A 60 7.58 1.77 3.01
N LEU A 61 8.48 2.71 2.67
CA LEU A 61 9.36 3.35 3.65
C LEU A 61 8.67 4.48 4.41
N GLY A 62 7.75 5.19 3.75
CA GLY A 62 6.96 6.27 4.33
C GLY A 62 6.05 5.77 5.44
N LEU A 63 5.53 4.55 5.32
CA LEU A 63 4.74 3.90 6.35
C LEU A 63 5.57 3.47 7.57
N ILE A 64 6.78 2.94 7.35
CA ILE A 64 7.73 2.58 8.42
C ILE A 64 8.18 3.83 9.19
N LEU A 65 8.54 4.89 8.46
CA LEU A 65 8.91 6.18 9.05
C LEU A 65 7.72 6.82 9.77
N TYR A 66 6.51 6.74 9.23
CA TYR A 66 5.28 7.22 9.87
C TYR A 66 5.09 6.57 11.24
N TYR A 67 5.10 5.25 11.31
CA TYR A 67 4.93 4.55 12.58
C TYR A 67 6.03 4.89 13.61
N LEU A 68 7.28 5.00 13.16
CA LEU A 68 8.40 5.30 14.06
C LEU A 68 8.42 6.76 14.53
N VAL A 69 8.23 7.71 13.61
CA VAL A 69 8.46 9.15 13.87
C VAL A 69 7.17 9.86 14.25
N ALA A 70 6.05 9.58 13.56
CA ALA A 70 4.78 10.21 13.87
C ALA A 70 4.24 9.77 15.25
N GLY A 71 4.49 8.51 15.65
CA GLY A 71 4.10 7.98 16.97
C GLY A 71 4.86 8.58 18.15
N ARG A 72 6.11 9.03 17.97
CA ARG A 72 6.94 9.61 19.05
C ARG A 72 6.73 11.11 19.30
N GLY A 73 6.00 11.80 18.43
CA GLY A 73 5.76 13.25 18.55
C GLY A 73 4.66 13.67 19.52
N LYS A 74 4.14 12.76 20.36
CA LYS A 74 3.08 13.04 21.35
C LYS A 74 3.66 13.48 22.71
N SER A 75 4.56 14.46 22.71
CA SER A 75 4.93 15.20 23.93
C SER A 75 4.51 16.65 23.82
#